data_AF-A0A2N8TDK3-F1
#
_entry.id   AF-A0A2N8TDK3-F1
#
_cell.length_a   1.000
_cell.length_b   1.000
_cell.length_c   1.000
_cell.angle_alpha   90.00
_cell.angle_beta   90.00
_cell.angle_gamma   90.00
#
_symmetry.space_group_name_H-M   'P 1'
#
loop_
_entity.id
_entity.type
_entity.pdbx_description
1 polymer ?
#
loop_
_entity_poly.entity_id
_entity_poly.type
_entity_poly.pdbx_seq_one_letter_code
_entity_poly.pdbx_strand_id
1 'polypeptide(L)'
;MPLPVPVLPEGVDPAWLPPATFRAVGSRRTLIRGSGPLVETVHGEVAQACRRFGGRVVRDAVADGAYDLVLDLGAEGPELLGEEGFTCAREDGTTTVTARGGRGLLYGLFHVVRLGETAFTGGRAGETHLPALALRMLDHWDNVAVHPVMGQVERGYAGGSLFWREGRARG
;
A
#
# COMPACT_ATOMS: atom_id res chain seq x y z
N MET A 1 11.18 7.18 -13.48
CA MET A 1 11.64 5.97 -12.75
C MET A 1 10.69 5.74 -11.59
N PRO A 2 10.33 4.50 -11.24
CA PRO A 2 9.56 4.23 -10.02
C PRO A 2 10.29 4.84 -8.82
N LEU A 3 9.55 5.41 -7.86
CA LEU A 3 10.12 5.76 -6.58
C LEU A 3 10.77 4.49 -5.98
N PRO A 4 12.01 4.55 -5.49
CA PRO A 4 12.62 3.42 -4.81
C PRO A 4 11.80 3.12 -3.56
N VAL A 5 11.24 1.92 -3.48
CA VAL A 5 10.62 1.44 -2.24
C VAL A 5 11.75 1.25 -1.23
N PRO A 6 11.66 1.83 -0.02
CA PRO A 6 12.68 1.66 1.01
C PRO A 6 12.96 0.18 1.26
N VAL A 7 14.24 -0.20 1.28
CA VAL A 7 14.65 -1.54 1.65
C VAL A 7 14.70 -1.60 3.17
N LEU A 8 14.03 -2.61 3.75
CA LEU A 8 14.11 -2.84 5.19
C LEU A 8 15.57 -3.10 5.58
N PRO A 9 16.08 -2.46 6.65
CA PRO A 9 17.42 -2.75 7.16
C PRO A 9 17.57 -4.24 7.52
N GLU A 10 18.79 -4.75 7.42
CA GLU A 10 19.09 -6.12 7.82
C GLU A 10 18.71 -6.36 9.29
N GLY A 11 18.09 -7.50 9.56
CA GLY A 11 17.63 -7.87 10.91
C GLY A 11 16.29 -7.25 11.33
N VAL A 12 15.64 -6.44 10.49
CA VAL A 12 14.29 -5.90 10.76
C VAL A 12 13.22 -6.87 10.25
N ASP A 13 12.28 -7.24 11.13
CA ASP A 13 11.13 -8.06 10.78
C ASP A 13 10.12 -7.25 9.92
N PRO A 14 9.66 -7.77 8.76
CA PRO A 14 8.70 -7.09 7.90
C PRO A 14 7.25 -7.07 8.44
N ALA A 15 7.03 -7.59 9.65
CA ALA A 15 5.74 -7.80 10.27
C ALA A 15 4.78 -8.57 9.34
N TRP A 16 3.59 -8.02 9.09
CA TRP A 16 2.58 -8.65 8.24
C TRP A 16 2.83 -8.42 6.73
N LEU A 17 3.91 -7.72 6.35
CA LEU A 17 4.27 -7.43 4.95
C LEU A 17 5.59 -8.10 4.51
N PRO A 18 5.85 -9.39 4.80
CA PRO A 18 7.02 -10.06 4.22
C PRO A 18 6.87 -10.10 2.69
N PRO A 19 7.98 -10.11 1.91
CA PRO A 19 7.88 -10.04 0.45
C PRO A 19 6.93 -11.06 -0.18
N ALA A 20 6.73 -12.22 0.45
CA ALA A 20 5.81 -13.25 -0.03
C ALA A 20 4.32 -12.83 -0.08
N THR A 21 3.86 -11.88 0.74
CA THR A 21 2.45 -11.41 0.70
C THR A 21 2.13 -10.70 -0.61
N PHE A 22 3.13 -10.09 -1.24
CA PHE A 22 2.98 -9.43 -2.53
C PHE A 22 3.00 -10.41 -3.70
N ARG A 23 3.21 -11.72 -3.50
CA ARG A 23 3.33 -12.69 -4.61
C ARG A 23 2.12 -12.65 -5.54
N ALA A 24 0.91 -12.65 -4.97
CA ALA A 24 -0.34 -12.69 -5.74
C ALA A 24 -0.51 -11.46 -6.66
N VAL A 25 -0.03 -10.29 -6.24
CA VAL A 25 0.00 -9.07 -7.07
C VAL A 25 1.20 -9.10 -8.01
N GLY A 26 2.37 -9.47 -7.49
CA GLY A 26 3.64 -9.43 -8.19
C GLY A 26 3.80 -10.45 -9.31
N SER A 27 2.97 -11.49 -9.38
CA SER A 27 2.98 -12.47 -10.48
C SER A 27 2.01 -12.12 -11.61
N ARG A 28 1.40 -10.94 -11.59
CA ARG A 28 0.29 -10.54 -12.47
C ARG A 28 0.65 -9.43 -13.43
N ARG A 29 -0.19 -9.24 -14.45
CA ARG A 29 -0.18 -8.06 -15.31
C ARG A 29 -1.10 -6.99 -14.71
N THR A 30 -0.50 -5.98 -14.08
CA THR A 30 -1.21 -4.90 -13.39
C THR A 30 -1.21 -3.62 -14.21
N LEU A 31 -2.39 -3.02 -14.40
CA LEU A 31 -2.55 -1.66 -14.89
C LEU A 31 -2.74 -0.71 -13.70
N ILE A 32 -2.04 0.42 -13.72
CA ILE A 32 -2.25 1.51 -12.75
C ILE A 32 -2.61 2.76 -13.55
N ARG A 33 -3.76 3.36 -13.27
CA ARG A 33 -4.21 4.61 -13.90
C ARG A 33 -4.25 5.75 -12.89
N GLY A 34 -4.02 6.96 -13.39
CA GLY A 34 -4.00 8.19 -12.61
C GLY A 34 -2.60 8.72 -12.36
N SER A 35 -2.50 9.80 -11.59
CA SER A 35 -1.23 10.47 -11.31
C SER A 35 -1.23 11.06 -9.89
N GLY A 36 -0.03 11.39 -9.40
CA GLY A 36 0.18 11.97 -8.08
C GLY A 36 1.09 11.13 -7.18
N PRO A 37 1.54 11.68 -6.04
CA PRO A 37 2.59 11.07 -5.22
C PRO A 37 2.20 9.68 -4.69
N LEU A 38 0.95 9.48 -4.30
CA LEU A 38 0.50 8.16 -3.81
C LEU A 38 0.34 7.13 -4.94
N VAL A 39 0.05 7.58 -6.18
CA VAL A 39 0.09 6.70 -7.36
C VAL A 39 1.52 6.27 -7.65
N GLU A 40 2.49 7.16 -7.47
CA GLU A 40 3.92 6.83 -7.57
C GLU A 40 4.34 5.79 -6.51
N THR A 41 3.86 5.91 -5.28
CA THR A 41 4.05 4.90 -4.22
C THR A 41 3.43 3.56 -4.60
N VAL A 42 2.15 3.54 -4.99
CA VAL A 42 1.43 2.32 -5.41
C VAL A 42 2.16 1.61 -6.55
N HIS A 43 2.63 2.37 -7.54
CA HIS A 43 3.44 1.80 -8.61
C HIS A 43 4.80 1.30 -8.14
N GLY A 44 5.48 1.99 -7.21
CA GLY A 44 6.73 1.53 -6.62
C GLY A 44 6.59 0.13 -6.00
N GLU A 45 5.57 -0.04 -5.16
CA GLU A 45 5.22 -1.31 -4.50
C GLU A 45 4.95 -2.42 -5.52
N VAL A 46 4.03 -2.18 -6.47
CA VAL A 46 3.69 -3.16 -7.50
C VAL A 46 4.90 -3.47 -8.40
N ALA A 47 5.68 -2.46 -8.80
CA ALA A 47 6.87 -2.67 -9.61
C ALA A 47 7.92 -3.52 -8.89
N GLN A 48 8.12 -3.32 -7.57
CA GLN A 48 9.02 -4.15 -6.78
C GLN A 48 8.51 -5.59 -6.66
N ALA A 49 7.21 -5.77 -6.43
CA ALA A 49 6.59 -7.08 -6.41
C ALA A 49 6.76 -7.78 -7.78
N CYS A 50 6.49 -7.10 -8.89
CA CYS A 50 6.67 -7.61 -10.24
C CYS A 50 8.13 -8.01 -10.53
N ARG A 51 9.10 -7.17 -10.14
CA ARG A 51 10.53 -7.52 -10.26
C ARG A 51 10.89 -8.81 -9.52
N ARG A 52 10.22 -9.07 -8.39
CA ARG A 52 10.49 -10.24 -7.54
C ARG A 52 9.77 -11.51 -8.00
N PHE A 53 8.56 -11.38 -8.54
CA PHE A 53 7.67 -12.52 -8.81
C PHE A 53 7.32 -12.73 -10.28
N GLY A 54 7.91 -11.94 -11.19
CA GLY A 54 7.84 -12.17 -12.64
C GLY A 54 6.61 -11.59 -13.34
N GLY A 55 5.79 -10.80 -12.64
CA GLY A 55 4.69 -10.05 -13.22
C GLY A 55 5.13 -8.79 -13.97
N ARG A 56 4.16 -7.97 -14.38
CA ARG A 56 4.38 -6.75 -15.14
C ARG A 56 3.43 -5.64 -14.71
N VAL A 57 3.96 -4.46 -14.43
CA VAL A 57 3.17 -3.25 -14.17
C VAL A 57 3.19 -2.33 -15.39
N VAL A 58 2.06 -1.71 -15.69
CA VAL A 58 1.84 -0.78 -16.81
C VAL A 58 1.10 0.46 -16.30
N ARG A 59 1.45 1.66 -16.79
CA ARG A 59 0.87 2.94 -16.36
C ARG A 59 -0.15 3.57 -17.32
N ASP A 60 -0.18 3.08 -18.55
CA ASP A 60 -1.09 3.55 -19.58
C ASP A 60 -1.71 2.36 -20.29
N ALA A 61 -3.03 2.39 -20.47
CA ALA A 61 -3.75 1.29 -21.11
C ALA A 61 -3.22 1.13 -22.54
N VAL A 62 -2.55 0.01 -22.80
CA VAL A 62 -2.26 -0.41 -24.17
C VAL A 62 -3.45 -1.25 -24.59
N ALA A 63 -4.06 -0.96 -25.74
CA ALA A 63 -5.27 -1.64 -26.23
C ALA A 63 -5.10 -3.17 -26.44
N ASP A 64 -3.90 -3.69 -26.23
CA ASP A 64 -3.47 -5.03 -26.62
C ASP A 64 -3.27 -5.97 -25.41
N GLY A 65 -4.32 -6.19 -24.63
CA GLY A 65 -4.39 -7.35 -23.74
C GLY A 65 -5.10 -7.12 -22.40
N ALA A 66 -5.69 -8.20 -21.88
CA ALA A 66 -6.35 -8.23 -20.57
C ALA A 66 -5.35 -8.01 -19.41
N TYR A 67 -5.80 -7.37 -18.34
CA TYR A 67 -5.04 -7.17 -17.11
C TYR A 67 -5.63 -8.05 -16.01
N ASP A 68 -4.81 -8.62 -15.15
CA ASP A 68 -5.33 -9.39 -14.00
C ASP A 68 -5.76 -8.45 -12.86
N LEU A 69 -5.09 -7.30 -12.75
CA LEU A 69 -5.32 -6.27 -11.74
C LEU A 69 -5.37 -4.89 -12.41
N VAL A 70 -6.39 -4.10 -12.09
CA VAL A 70 -6.47 -2.69 -12.44
C VAL A 70 -6.58 -1.88 -11.15
N LEU A 71 -5.66 -0.94 -10.94
CA LEU A 71 -5.70 0.06 -9.87
C LEU A 71 -6.01 1.41 -10.52
N ASP A 72 -7.25 1.87 -10.39
CA ASP A 72 -7.77 3.04 -11.10
C ASP A 72 -8.03 4.20 -10.14
N LEU A 73 -7.25 5.28 -10.30
CA LEU A 73 -7.52 6.57 -9.66
C LEU A 73 -8.20 7.49 -10.67
N GLY A 74 -9.51 7.73 -10.50
CA GLY A 74 -10.31 8.49 -11.44
C GLY A 74 -11.61 9.02 -10.84
N ALA A 75 -12.17 10.04 -11.50
CA ALA A 75 -13.40 10.70 -11.03
C ALA A 75 -14.66 9.85 -11.24
N GLU A 76 -14.59 8.77 -12.03
CA GLU A 76 -15.72 7.90 -12.40
C GLU A 76 -16.19 6.96 -11.27
N GLY A 77 -15.52 6.96 -10.12
CA GLY A 77 -15.96 6.23 -8.93
C GLY A 77 -17.13 6.91 -8.17
N PRO A 78 -17.88 6.17 -7.33
CA PRO A 78 -18.97 6.73 -6.53
C PRO A 78 -18.52 7.90 -5.65
N GLU A 79 -19.30 9.00 -5.61
CA GLU A 79 -18.91 10.20 -4.85
C GLU A 79 -18.65 9.92 -3.36
N LEU A 80 -19.41 8.98 -2.79
CA LEU A 80 -19.31 8.51 -1.40
C LEU A 80 -17.91 8.00 -1.02
N LEU A 81 -17.04 7.66 -1.99
CA LEU A 81 -15.68 7.21 -1.71
C LEU A 81 -14.83 8.31 -1.06
N GLY A 82 -15.08 9.58 -1.39
CA GLY A 82 -14.22 10.68 -0.97
C GLY A 82 -12.74 10.42 -1.25
N GLU A 83 -11.85 10.90 -0.38
CA GLU A 83 -10.40 10.80 -0.58
C GLU A 83 -9.78 9.46 -0.18
N GLU A 84 -10.48 8.68 0.65
CA GLU A 84 -9.94 7.49 1.34
C GLU A 84 -10.67 6.20 1.01
N GLY A 85 -11.87 6.28 0.47
CA GLY A 85 -12.65 5.12 0.06
C GLY A 85 -12.16 4.51 -1.24
N PHE A 86 -12.42 3.22 -1.39
CA PHE A 86 -12.21 2.49 -2.64
C PHE A 86 -13.29 1.42 -2.83
N THR A 87 -13.47 0.99 -4.07
CA THR A 87 -14.20 -0.25 -4.40
C THR A 87 -13.23 -1.36 -4.77
N CYS A 88 -13.64 -2.62 -4.59
CA CYS A 88 -12.92 -3.80 -5.04
C CYS A 88 -13.91 -4.78 -5.66
N ALA A 89 -13.75 -5.10 -6.93
CA ALA A 89 -14.59 -6.03 -7.67
C ALA A 89 -13.72 -6.98 -8.51
N ARG A 90 -14.30 -8.12 -8.91
CA ARG A 90 -13.67 -9.01 -9.88
C ARG A 90 -14.69 -9.54 -10.87
N GLU A 91 -14.50 -9.17 -12.13
CA GLU A 91 -15.35 -9.50 -13.26
C GLU A 91 -14.47 -9.84 -14.46
N ASP A 92 -14.89 -10.80 -15.30
CA ASP A 92 -14.17 -11.22 -16.51
C ASP A 92 -12.67 -11.48 -16.31
N GLY A 93 -12.31 -12.07 -15.16
CA GLY A 93 -10.92 -12.42 -14.84
C GLY A 93 -10.05 -11.23 -14.40
N THR A 94 -10.61 -10.03 -14.29
CA THR A 94 -9.92 -8.80 -13.89
C THR A 94 -10.36 -8.37 -12.50
N THR A 95 -9.41 -8.18 -11.59
CA THR A 95 -9.68 -7.55 -10.30
C THR A 95 -9.49 -6.05 -10.44
N THR A 96 -10.49 -5.27 -10.09
CA THR A 96 -10.45 -3.81 -10.23
C THR A 96 -10.61 -3.15 -8.87
N VAL A 97 -9.67 -2.26 -8.56
CA VAL A 97 -9.76 -1.33 -7.44
C VAL A 97 -9.97 0.07 -8.01
N THR A 98 -11.06 0.73 -7.63
CA THR A 98 -11.33 2.11 -8.03
C THR A 98 -11.32 3.01 -6.80
N ALA A 99 -10.63 4.14 -6.89
CA ALA A 99 -10.60 5.17 -5.86
C ALA A 99 -10.70 6.57 -6.48
N ARG A 100 -11.18 7.57 -5.70
CA ARG A 100 -11.19 8.98 -6.13
C ARG A 100 -10.00 9.77 -5.60
N GLY A 101 -9.44 9.37 -4.46
CA GLY A 101 -8.23 9.95 -3.88
C GLY A 101 -7.07 8.97 -3.82
N GLY A 102 -5.85 9.50 -3.86
CA GLY A 102 -4.63 8.68 -3.81
C GLY A 102 -4.51 7.82 -2.55
N ARG A 103 -5.09 8.27 -1.42
CA ARG A 103 -5.15 7.48 -0.17
C ARG A 103 -6.02 6.24 -0.34
N GLY A 104 -7.21 6.41 -0.94
CA GLY A 104 -8.08 5.29 -1.28
C GLY A 104 -7.41 4.27 -2.20
N LEU A 105 -6.66 4.73 -3.21
CA LEU A 105 -5.91 3.83 -4.09
C LEU A 105 -4.86 3.01 -3.32
N LEU A 106 -4.11 3.67 -2.43
CA LEU A 106 -3.10 3.01 -1.60
C LEU A 106 -3.74 1.97 -0.66
N TYR A 107 -4.83 2.32 0.01
CA TYR A 107 -5.56 1.39 0.88
C TYR A 107 -6.12 0.20 0.08
N GLY A 108 -6.63 0.45 -1.13
CA GLY A 108 -7.13 -0.57 -2.02
C GLY A 108 -6.05 -1.54 -2.51
N LEU A 109 -4.84 -1.07 -2.83
CA LEU A 109 -3.69 -1.94 -3.09
C LEU A 109 -3.44 -2.89 -1.91
N PHE A 110 -3.32 -2.35 -0.70
CA PHE A 110 -3.05 -3.18 0.49
C PHE A 110 -4.22 -4.11 0.83
N HIS A 111 -5.45 -3.75 0.49
CA HIS A 111 -6.59 -4.64 0.57
C HIS A 111 -6.42 -5.86 -0.36
N VAL A 112 -5.98 -5.66 -1.61
CA VAL A 112 -5.68 -6.76 -2.55
C VAL A 112 -4.51 -7.61 -2.04
N VAL A 113 -3.44 -7.00 -1.54
CA VAL A 113 -2.30 -7.72 -0.92
C VAL A 113 -2.78 -8.59 0.25
N ARG A 114 -3.65 -8.06 1.11
CA ARG A 114 -4.24 -8.80 2.24
C ARG A 114 -5.11 -9.98 1.78
N LEU A 115 -5.85 -9.84 0.69
CA LEU A 115 -6.66 -10.93 0.11
C LEU A 115 -5.78 -12.02 -0.54
N GLY A 116 -4.58 -11.68 -1.03
CA GLY A 116 -3.68 -12.62 -1.70
C GLY A 116 -4.31 -13.23 -2.96
N GLU A 117 -4.13 -14.53 -3.19
CA GLU A 117 -4.68 -15.21 -4.37
C GLU A 117 -6.21 -15.16 -4.44
N THR A 118 -6.91 -15.01 -3.31
CA THR A 118 -8.38 -14.89 -3.29
C THR A 118 -8.89 -13.60 -3.94
N ALA A 119 -8.01 -12.62 -4.15
CA ALA A 119 -8.32 -11.45 -4.96
C ALA A 119 -8.45 -11.81 -6.46
N PHE A 120 -7.89 -12.94 -6.91
CA PHE A 120 -7.73 -13.30 -8.33
C PHE A 120 -8.45 -14.61 -8.73
N THR A 121 -9.20 -15.23 -7.81
CA THR A 121 -9.94 -16.47 -8.05
C THR A 121 -11.45 -16.23 -8.00
N GLY A 122 -12.20 -16.83 -8.94
CA GLY A 122 -13.65 -16.67 -9.01
C GLY A 122 -14.10 -15.25 -9.39
N GLY A 123 -15.40 -14.98 -9.24
CA GLY A 123 -15.97 -13.64 -9.34
C GLY A 123 -16.12 -12.99 -7.96
N ARG A 124 -16.09 -11.66 -7.91
CA ARG A 124 -16.34 -10.87 -6.69
C ARG A 124 -17.28 -9.72 -7.02
N ALA A 125 -18.45 -9.73 -6.39
CA ALA A 125 -19.36 -8.60 -6.45
C ALA A 125 -18.67 -7.33 -5.93
N GLY A 126 -18.98 -6.17 -6.51
CA GLY A 126 -18.36 -4.92 -6.10
C GLY A 126 -18.57 -4.61 -4.61
N GLU A 127 -17.48 -4.63 -3.86
CA GLU A 127 -17.45 -4.23 -2.45
C GLU A 127 -16.99 -2.79 -2.33
N THR A 128 -17.62 -2.03 -1.44
CA THR A 128 -17.23 -0.65 -1.12
C THR A 128 -16.60 -0.59 0.26
N HIS A 129 -15.41 -0.01 0.35
CA HIS A 129 -14.62 0.08 1.57
C HIS A 129 -14.44 1.55 1.95
N LEU A 130 -14.96 1.95 3.12
CA LEU A 130 -14.89 3.31 3.64
C LEU A 130 -14.32 3.29 5.07
N PRO A 131 -13.43 4.23 5.45
CA PRO A 131 -13.04 4.37 6.83
C PRO A 131 -14.23 4.87 7.67
N ALA A 132 -14.54 4.17 8.76
CA ALA A 132 -15.59 4.59 9.69
C ALA A 132 -15.22 5.83 10.52
N LEU A 133 -13.91 6.08 10.70
CA LEU A 133 -13.37 7.18 11.48
C LEU A 133 -12.43 8.02 10.63
N ALA A 134 -12.60 9.35 10.68
CA ALA A 134 -11.76 10.30 9.95
C ALA A 134 -10.31 10.34 10.49
N LEU A 135 -10.12 10.15 11.80
CA LEU A 135 -8.81 10.16 12.45
C LEU A 135 -8.44 8.76 12.95
N ARG A 136 -7.30 8.25 12.48
CA ARG A 136 -6.75 6.91 12.81
C ARG A 136 -5.27 7.09 13.14
N MET A 137 -4.99 7.52 14.36
CA MET A 137 -3.71 8.08 14.76
C MET A 137 -2.90 7.11 15.62
N LEU A 138 -1.58 7.17 15.48
CA LEU A 138 -0.62 6.52 16.37
C LEU A 138 0.14 7.60 17.13
N ASP A 139 0.22 7.45 18.46
CA ASP A 139 0.96 8.36 19.33
C ASP A 139 2.29 7.73 19.74
N HIS A 140 3.36 8.49 19.57
CA HIS A 140 4.72 8.10 19.92
C HIS A 140 5.18 8.85 21.17
N TRP A 141 5.61 8.13 22.19
CA TRP A 141 6.11 8.70 23.44
C TRP A 141 7.64 8.71 23.47
N ASP A 142 8.22 9.13 22.34
CA ASP A 142 9.65 9.14 22.11
C ASP A 142 10.27 10.43 22.67
N ASN A 143 11.28 10.29 23.52
CA ASN A 143 12.11 11.39 23.99
C ASN A 143 13.23 11.69 22.99
N VAL A 144 13.49 12.98 22.74
CA VAL A 144 14.54 13.44 21.82
C VAL A 144 15.94 13.04 22.32
N ALA A 145 16.17 13.13 23.62
CA ALA A 145 17.36 12.63 24.32
C ALA A 145 16.94 11.60 25.37
N VAL A 146 17.83 10.64 25.67
CA VAL A 146 17.55 9.59 26.66
C VAL A 146 17.36 10.22 28.03
N HIS A 147 16.15 10.11 28.58
CA HIS A 147 15.87 10.60 29.92
C HIS A 147 16.42 9.61 30.96
N PRO A 148 17.06 10.06 32.05
CA PRO A 148 17.69 9.17 33.04
C PRO A 148 16.70 8.22 33.74
N VAL A 149 15.41 8.58 33.78
CA VAL A 149 14.35 7.76 34.40
C VAL A 149 13.44 7.09 33.38
N MET A 150 13.07 7.81 32.31
CA MET A 150 12.01 7.35 31.38
C MET A 150 12.59 6.61 30.18
N GLY A 151 13.91 6.59 30.04
CA GLY A 151 14.59 6.05 28.87
C GLY A 151 14.36 6.90 27.61
N GLN A 152 14.62 6.28 26.45
CA GLN A 152 14.45 6.95 25.16
C GLN A 152 12.98 6.97 24.71
N VAL A 153 12.17 6.00 25.12
CA VAL A 153 10.74 5.94 24.82
C VAL A 153 10.03 5.67 26.13
N GLU A 154 9.18 6.60 26.56
CA GLU A 154 8.40 6.44 27.78
C GLU A 154 7.45 5.25 27.61
N ARG A 155 7.52 4.29 28.53
CA ARG A 155 6.82 2.99 28.45
C ARG A 155 7.12 2.22 27.16
N GLY A 156 8.32 2.41 26.60
CA GLY A 156 8.81 1.67 25.44
C GLY A 156 9.44 0.33 25.83
N TYR A 157 8.96 -0.76 25.23
CA TYR A 157 9.47 -2.12 25.46
C TYR A 157 10.06 -2.76 24.20
N ALA A 158 10.20 -1.99 23.11
CA ALA A 158 10.58 -2.48 21.78
C ALA A 158 11.92 -1.88 21.27
N GLY A 159 12.75 -1.36 22.17
CA GLY A 159 14.03 -0.72 21.83
C GLY A 159 13.97 0.81 21.82
N GLY A 160 14.90 1.43 21.10
CA GLY A 160 15.05 2.89 21.03
C GLY A 160 14.12 3.56 20.02
N SER A 161 14.12 4.90 20.04
CA SER A 161 13.28 5.71 19.15
C SER A 161 13.56 5.47 17.67
N LEU A 162 12.50 5.40 16.87
CA LEU A 162 12.56 5.35 15.40
C LEU A 162 12.94 6.71 14.79
N PHE A 163 12.72 7.81 15.51
CA PHE A 163 12.86 9.17 15.01
C PHE A 163 14.06 9.92 15.58
N TRP A 164 14.48 9.62 16.81
CA TRP A 164 15.50 10.39 17.51
C TRP A 164 16.73 9.56 17.84
N ARG A 165 17.90 10.19 17.81
CA ARG A 165 19.18 9.65 18.27
C ARG A 165 20.08 10.80 18.73
N GLU A 166 20.68 10.66 19.91
CA GLU A 166 21.65 11.64 20.45
C GLU A 166 21.13 13.09 20.49
N GLY A 167 19.86 13.28 20.83
CA GLY A 167 19.26 14.62 20.91
C GLY A 167 18.90 15.23 19.55
N ARG A 168 18.91 14.45 18.45
CA ARG A 168 18.66 14.93 17.08
C ARG A 168 17.76 13.97 16.30
N ALA A 169 17.10 14.48 15.27
CA ALA A 169 16.32 13.64 14.35
C ALA A 169 17.25 12.67 13.60
N ARG A 170 16.80 11.44 13.38
CA ARG A 170 17.45 10.47 12.51
C ARG A 170 17.19 10.87 11.05
N GLY A 171 18.25 11.18 10.32
CA GLY A 171 18.19 11.60 8.91
C GLY A 171 19.38 12.45 8.55
#